data_AF-A0A9P4DHW9-F1
#
_entry.id   AF-A0A9P4DHW9-F1
#
_cell.length_a   1.000
_cell.length_b   1.000
_cell.length_c   1.000
_cell.angle_alpha   90.00
_cell.angle_beta   90.00
_cell.angle_gamma   90.00
#
_symmetry.space_group_name_H-M   'P 1'
#
loop_
_entity.id
_entity.type
_entity.pdbx_description
1 polymer ?
#
loop_
_entity_poly.entity_id
_entity_poly.type
_entity_poly.pdbx_seq_one_letter_code
_entity_poly.pdbx_strand_id
1 'polypeptide(L)'
;MSEQHTLPLDFSIPTYPITALNEIANHARRILSRKKRTNSQVIHVQNLIMDLIDVYWQEEREKEIQRLETEVRQNIAYFRWEGDELYPFAYVHNRYGEFLEFVGDDNDLDIYDLDNVEVLNEIIEWFVDNESSEGFIDAEPAEYFSAMALRLIAEAVCPNPFQGKEPASSVTCRDVSFAIGPAMKAMKAIGFARQAEAMIDYERKLQLSEEKIAEFEKQKIRMNSDLSTHKKNRKDYSKKGTDAKHAKSRRASQLVREDWLKNRAKFKSSVDAAEHYKVWLQERAMHYSFVVIRRWILTEAKQHDKNDKS
;
A
#
# COMPACT_ATOMS: atom_id res chain seq x y z
N MET A 1 -19.95 -31.16 34.48
CA MET A 1 -20.20 -31.04 33.02
C MET A 1 -18.94 -31.56 32.35
N SER A 2 -19.03 -32.55 31.46
CA SER A 2 -17.85 -33.14 30.82
C SER A 2 -17.20 -32.12 29.86
N GLU A 3 -15.89 -31.92 29.99
CA GLU A 3 -15.06 -30.97 29.22
C GLU A 3 -15.18 -31.13 27.68
N GLN A 4 -15.69 -32.27 27.22
CA GLN A 4 -15.92 -32.57 25.81
C GLN A 4 -17.08 -31.79 25.18
N HIS A 5 -17.99 -31.21 25.97
CA HIS A 5 -19.16 -30.49 25.43
C HIS A 5 -18.89 -29.01 25.12
N THR A 6 -17.70 -28.47 25.36
CA THR A 6 -17.39 -27.03 25.16
C THR A 6 -16.19 -26.80 24.25
N LEU A 7 -15.87 -27.75 23.38
CA LEU A 7 -14.81 -27.58 22.38
C LEU A 7 -15.18 -26.44 21.42
N PRO A 8 -14.34 -25.39 21.24
CA PRO A 8 -14.72 -24.18 20.51
C PRO A 8 -15.26 -24.41 19.09
N LEU A 9 -14.66 -25.36 18.37
CA LEU A 9 -15.01 -25.68 16.99
C LEU A 9 -16.25 -26.59 16.89
N ASP A 10 -16.51 -27.40 17.91
CA ASP A 10 -17.55 -28.45 17.86
C ASP A 10 -18.77 -28.16 18.74
N PHE A 11 -18.71 -27.09 19.54
CA PHE A 11 -19.77 -26.74 20.48
C PHE A 11 -21.11 -26.44 19.78
N SER A 12 -22.17 -27.16 20.13
CA SER A 12 -23.50 -26.86 19.60
C SER A 12 -24.07 -25.61 20.26
N ILE A 13 -24.43 -24.61 19.44
CA ILE A 13 -25.00 -23.35 19.94
C ILE A 13 -26.53 -23.45 19.89
N PRO A 14 -27.21 -23.28 21.02
CA PRO A 14 -28.66 -23.31 21.06
C PRO A 14 -29.22 -22.11 20.29
N THR A 15 -30.35 -22.32 19.63
CA THR A 15 -31.07 -21.27 18.88
C THR A 15 -31.62 -20.18 19.80
N TYR A 16 -31.77 -20.48 21.10
CA TYR A 16 -32.26 -19.57 22.13
C TYR A 16 -31.15 -19.31 23.18
N PRO A 17 -30.97 -18.08 23.70
CA PRO A 17 -31.82 -16.88 23.51
C PRO A 17 -31.47 -16.02 22.30
N ILE A 18 -30.25 -16.13 21.75
CA ILE A 18 -29.77 -15.24 20.69
C ILE A 18 -29.40 -16.08 19.47
N THR A 19 -30.33 -16.13 18.50
CA THR A 19 -30.19 -16.91 17.26
C THR A 19 -28.94 -16.56 16.45
N ALA A 20 -28.57 -15.28 16.44
CA ALA A 20 -27.43 -14.75 15.69
C ALA A 20 -26.08 -15.38 16.12
N LEU A 21 -25.96 -15.88 17.36
CA LEU A 21 -24.70 -16.47 17.85
C LEU A 21 -24.28 -17.70 17.03
N ASN A 22 -25.25 -18.46 16.49
CA ASN A 22 -24.93 -19.61 15.65
C ASN A 22 -24.28 -19.19 14.33
N GLU A 23 -24.77 -18.13 13.70
CA GLU A 23 -24.17 -17.58 12.47
C GLU A 23 -22.76 -17.04 12.72
N ILE A 24 -22.59 -16.33 13.84
CA ILE A 24 -21.30 -15.77 14.27
C ILE A 24 -20.28 -16.89 14.48
N ALA A 25 -20.65 -17.94 15.21
CA ALA A 25 -19.76 -19.06 15.46
C ALA A 25 -19.42 -19.83 14.19
N ASN A 26 -20.40 -20.06 13.30
CA ASN A 26 -20.13 -20.72 12.03
C ASN A 26 -19.16 -19.90 11.18
N HIS A 27 -19.25 -18.56 11.23
CA HIS A 27 -18.29 -17.68 10.57
C HIS A 27 -16.89 -17.79 11.17
N ALA A 28 -16.77 -17.72 12.50
CA ALA A 28 -15.50 -17.85 13.21
C ALA A 28 -14.84 -19.22 12.95
N ARG A 29 -15.62 -20.31 13.03
CA ARG A 29 -15.19 -21.67 12.69
C ARG A 29 -14.70 -21.77 11.26
N ARG A 30 -15.41 -21.14 10.32
CA ARG A 30 -14.99 -21.11 8.91
C ARG A 30 -13.62 -20.46 8.77
N ILE A 31 -13.37 -19.31 9.40
CA ILE A 31 -12.07 -18.62 9.37
C ILE A 31 -10.98 -19.56 9.90
N LEU A 32 -11.16 -20.10 11.12
CA LEU A 32 -10.19 -20.99 11.77
C LEU A 32 -9.95 -22.30 10.98
N SER A 33 -10.99 -22.82 10.32
CA SER A 33 -10.90 -24.06 9.54
C SER A 33 -10.07 -23.92 8.26
N ARG A 34 -9.93 -22.70 7.70
CA ARG A 34 -9.14 -22.48 6.46
C ARG A 34 -7.68 -22.86 6.65
N LYS A 35 -7.11 -22.55 7.82
CA LYS A 35 -5.75 -22.97 8.21
C LYS A 35 -5.73 -24.26 9.05
N LYS A 36 -6.85 -25.00 9.08
CA LYS A 36 -6.99 -26.29 9.77
C LYS A 36 -6.63 -26.22 11.27
N ARG A 37 -6.95 -25.11 11.93
CA ARG A 37 -6.71 -24.97 13.38
C ARG A 37 -7.50 -26.03 14.17
N THR A 38 -6.90 -26.57 15.22
CA THR A 38 -7.54 -27.57 16.09
C THR A 38 -8.18 -26.92 17.33
N ASN A 39 -9.07 -27.65 18.02
CA ASN A 39 -9.63 -27.16 19.29
C ASN A 39 -8.55 -26.86 20.33
N SER A 40 -7.51 -27.68 20.43
CA SER A 40 -6.42 -27.46 21.38
C SER A 40 -5.68 -26.16 21.11
N GLN A 41 -5.40 -25.87 19.83
CA GLN A 41 -4.77 -24.62 19.41
C GLN A 41 -5.66 -23.41 19.70
N VAL A 42 -6.97 -23.53 19.40
CA VAL A 42 -7.92 -22.45 19.68
C VAL A 42 -8.00 -22.16 21.17
N ILE A 43 -8.07 -23.19 22.02
CA ILE A 43 -8.09 -23.03 23.49
C ILE A 43 -6.80 -22.39 24.00
N HIS A 44 -5.64 -22.85 23.51
CA HIS A 44 -4.35 -22.25 23.88
C HIS A 44 -4.31 -20.76 23.53
N VAL A 45 -4.72 -20.40 22.31
CA VAL A 45 -4.77 -19.00 21.87
C VAL A 45 -5.80 -18.19 22.64
N GLN A 46 -6.96 -18.76 22.99
CA GLN A 46 -7.95 -18.09 23.83
C GLN A 46 -7.42 -17.77 25.23
N ASN A 47 -6.52 -18.59 25.77
CA ASN A 47 -5.87 -18.31 27.05
C ASN A 47 -4.79 -17.23 26.87
N LEU A 48 -3.92 -17.38 25.86
CA LEU A 48 -2.92 -16.38 25.52
C LEU A 48 -3.54 -14.98 25.30
N ILE A 49 -4.69 -14.91 24.63
CA ILE A 49 -5.42 -13.64 24.45
C ILE A 49 -5.76 -12.99 25.79
N MET A 50 -6.26 -13.76 26.75
CA MET A 50 -6.60 -13.23 28.06
C MET A 50 -5.37 -12.83 28.85
N ASP A 51 -4.31 -13.65 28.82
CA ASP A 51 -3.06 -13.36 29.49
C ASP A 51 -2.45 -12.04 28.98
N LEU A 52 -2.46 -11.82 27.66
CA LEU A 52 -1.97 -10.57 27.07
C LEU A 52 -2.87 -9.36 27.34
N ILE A 53 -4.19 -9.55 27.43
CA ILE A 53 -5.11 -8.49 27.88
C ILE A 53 -4.81 -8.11 29.33
N ASP A 54 -4.53 -9.07 30.20
CA ASP A 54 -4.17 -8.81 31.59
C ASP A 54 -2.84 -8.04 31.69
N VAL A 55 -1.85 -8.40 30.85
CA VAL A 55 -0.59 -7.66 30.72
C VAL A 55 -0.84 -6.23 30.25
N TYR A 56 -1.67 -6.02 29.22
CA TYR A 56 -2.01 -4.67 28.75
C TYR A 56 -2.57 -3.80 29.88
N TRP A 57 -3.54 -4.32 30.64
CA TRP A 57 -4.11 -3.57 31.75
C TRP A 57 -3.11 -3.32 32.88
N GLN A 58 -2.17 -4.24 33.09
CA GLN A 58 -1.07 -4.00 34.03
C GLN A 58 -0.17 -2.87 33.55
N GLU A 59 0.20 -2.84 32.27
CA GLU A 59 1.00 -1.76 31.71
C GLU A 59 0.29 -0.40 31.76
N GLU A 60 -1.01 -0.35 31.44
CA GLU A 60 -1.78 0.91 31.52
C GLU A 60 -1.91 1.42 32.97
N ARG A 61 -2.13 0.52 33.94
CA ARG A 61 -2.08 0.89 35.38
C ARG A 61 -0.72 1.45 35.76
N GLU A 62 0.36 0.78 35.38
CA GLU A 62 1.72 1.21 35.70
C GLU A 62 2.05 2.57 35.05
N LYS A 63 1.63 2.81 33.81
CA LYS A 63 1.80 4.10 33.12
C LYS A 63 1.06 5.23 33.85
N GLU A 64 -0.18 4.99 34.26
CA GLU A 64 -0.97 6.01 34.95
C GLU A 64 -0.41 6.31 36.34
N ILE A 65 0.00 5.28 37.09
CA ILE A 65 0.70 5.45 38.37
C ILE A 65 2.00 6.27 38.16
N GLN A 66 2.80 5.98 37.14
CA GLN A 66 4.02 6.74 36.85
C GLN A 66 3.73 8.20 36.46
N ARG A 67 2.64 8.45 35.73
CA ARG A 67 2.17 9.80 35.39
C ARG A 67 1.85 10.58 36.65
N LEU A 68 1.03 10.00 37.53
CA LEU A 68 0.65 10.61 38.81
C LEU A 68 1.85 10.80 39.74
N GLU A 69 2.77 9.84 39.79
CA GLU A 69 4.00 9.96 40.59
C GLU A 69 4.85 11.15 40.10
N THR A 70 4.95 11.33 38.77
CA THR A 70 5.68 12.45 38.18
C THR A 70 5.05 13.79 38.55
N GLU A 71 3.72 13.88 38.50
CA GLU A 71 2.95 15.05 38.89
C GLU A 71 3.16 15.39 40.37
N VAL A 72 3.05 14.39 41.26
CA VAL A 72 3.30 14.53 42.70
C VAL A 72 4.74 14.98 42.97
N ARG A 73 5.75 14.36 42.34
CA ARG A 73 7.16 14.75 42.49
C ARG A 73 7.42 16.19 42.05
N GLN A 74 6.81 16.63 40.96
CA GLN A 74 6.90 18.03 40.52
C GLN A 74 6.26 18.95 41.56
N ASN A 75 5.06 18.61 42.05
CA ASN A 75 4.36 19.41 43.04
C ASN A 75 5.15 19.52 44.36
N ILE A 76 5.76 18.44 44.85
CA ILE A 76 6.66 18.46 46.02
C ILE A 76 7.86 19.40 45.80
N ALA A 77 8.42 19.43 44.59
CA ALA A 77 9.58 20.27 44.29
C ALA A 77 9.23 21.77 44.32
N TYR A 78 7.99 22.14 44.01
CA TYR A 78 7.54 23.54 43.94
C TYR A 78 6.76 24.00 45.19
N PHE A 79 6.11 23.09 45.91
CA PHE A 79 5.26 23.38 47.06
C PHE A 79 5.61 22.43 48.23
N ARG A 80 5.69 22.97 49.44
CA ARG A 80 5.99 22.17 50.64
C ARG A 80 4.68 21.58 51.18
N TRP A 81 4.41 20.31 50.86
CA TRP A 81 3.18 19.60 51.27
C TRP A 81 3.35 18.99 52.67
N GLU A 82 2.28 19.01 53.47
CA GLU A 82 2.15 18.25 54.72
C GLU A 82 1.51 16.88 54.42
N GLY A 83 1.87 15.85 55.21
CA GLY A 83 1.77 14.43 54.82
C GLY A 83 0.41 13.86 54.37
N ASP A 84 -0.71 14.52 54.68
CA ASP A 84 -2.06 14.06 54.30
C ASP A 84 -2.48 14.49 52.88
N GLU A 85 -1.73 15.38 52.22
CA GLU A 85 -2.07 15.87 50.87
C GLU A 85 -1.56 14.93 49.76
N LEU A 86 -0.67 13.99 50.05
CA LEU A 86 0.04 13.18 49.04
C LEU A 86 -0.78 12.04 48.40
N TYR A 87 -2.00 11.77 48.87
CA TYR A 87 -2.86 10.71 48.31
C TYR A 87 -3.06 10.92 46.79
N PRO A 88 -2.90 9.88 45.94
CA PRO A 88 -2.84 8.45 46.28
C PRO A 88 -1.43 7.88 46.56
N PHE A 89 -0.44 8.70 46.89
CA PHE A 89 0.92 8.25 47.24
C PHE A 89 1.24 8.43 48.72
N ALA A 90 2.16 7.61 49.21
CA ALA A 90 2.75 7.77 50.53
C ALA A 90 4.27 7.65 50.46
N TYR A 91 4.97 8.37 51.33
CA TYR A 91 6.40 8.16 51.53
C TYR A 91 6.64 6.87 52.32
N VAL A 92 7.43 5.99 51.74
CA VAL A 92 7.85 4.74 52.36
C VAL A 92 9.34 4.75 52.49
N HIS A 93 9.82 4.43 53.69
CA HIS A 93 11.24 4.39 54.02
C HIS A 93 11.72 2.94 54.08
N ASN A 94 12.70 2.60 53.26
CA ASN A 94 13.40 1.32 53.33
C ASN A 94 14.92 1.51 53.41
N ARG A 95 15.68 0.41 53.44
CA ARG A 95 17.15 0.40 53.53
C ARG A 95 17.88 1.15 52.40
N TYR A 96 17.19 1.50 51.32
CA TYR A 96 17.71 2.23 50.16
C TYR A 96 17.30 3.71 50.14
N GLY A 97 16.51 4.17 51.10
CA GLY A 97 16.06 5.55 51.22
C GLY A 97 14.54 5.68 51.32
N GLU A 98 14.08 6.91 51.13
CA GLU A 98 12.67 7.28 51.08
C GLU A 98 12.21 7.34 49.61
N PHE A 99 11.11 6.67 49.31
CA PHE A 99 10.51 6.62 47.97
C PHE A 99 9.00 6.77 48.08
N LEU A 100 8.36 7.21 46.99
CA LEU A 100 6.91 7.29 46.89
C LEU A 100 6.39 5.92 46.48
N GLU A 101 5.41 5.40 47.22
CA GLU A 101 4.66 4.19 46.90
C GLU A 101 3.20 4.57 46.64
N PHE A 102 2.61 3.99 45.59
CA PHE A 102 1.18 4.15 45.31
C PHE A 102 0.37 3.35 46.34
N VAL A 103 -0.52 4.02 47.05
CA VAL A 103 -1.39 3.45 48.10
C VAL A 103 -2.88 3.73 47.83
N GLY A 104 -3.21 4.28 46.67
CA GLY A 104 -4.59 4.53 46.24
C GLY A 104 -5.34 3.26 45.81
N ASP A 105 -6.63 3.40 45.55
CA ASP A 105 -7.44 2.36 44.94
C ASP A 105 -7.18 2.33 43.42
N ASP A 106 -7.00 1.14 42.86
CA ASP A 106 -6.86 0.94 41.41
C ASP A 106 -8.10 1.45 40.65
N ASN A 107 -9.28 1.47 41.28
CA ASN A 107 -10.51 2.00 40.69
C ASN A 107 -10.52 3.54 40.54
N ASP A 108 -9.63 4.25 41.24
CA ASP A 108 -9.48 5.70 41.15
C ASP A 108 -8.56 6.12 39.99
N LEU A 109 -7.89 5.17 39.33
CA LEU A 109 -7.02 5.45 38.19
C LEU A 109 -7.86 5.82 36.96
N ASP A 110 -7.49 6.93 36.31
CA ASP A 110 -8.16 7.42 35.09
C ASP A 110 -7.66 6.64 33.87
N ILE A 111 -8.11 5.39 33.75
CA ILE A 111 -7.77 4.48 32.65
C ILE A 111 -8.96 4.38 31.70
N TYR A 112 -8.68 4.33 30.39
CA TYR A 112 -9.71 4.18 29.36
C TYR A 112 -10.63 2.97 29.60
N ASP A 113 -11.94 3.18 29.47
CA ASP A 113 -12.96 2.11 29.55
C ASP A 113 -13.06 1.40 28.19
N LEU A 114 -12.12 0.49 27.94
CA LEU A 114 -12.11 -0.41 26.78
C LEU A 114 -12.62 -1.80 27.19
N ASP A 115 -13.38 -2.45 26.31
CA ASP A 115 -13.68 -3.86 26.51
C ASP A 115 -12.55 -4.78 26.01
N ASN A 116 -12.53 -6.03 26.46
CA ASN A 116 -11.51 -7.02 26.08
C ASN A 116 -11.35 -7.22 24.56
N VAL A 117 -12.37 -6.94 23.75
CA VAL A 117 -12.29 -7.06 22.29
C VAL A 117 -11.58 -5.84 21.68
N GLU A 118 -11.82 -4.65 22.24
CA GLU A 118 -11.06 -3.44 21.89
C GLU A 118 -9.61 -3.56 22.31
N VAL A 119 -9.35 -4.05 23.53
CA VAL A 119 -7.98 -4.28 23.98
C VAL A 119 -7.27 -5.26 23.06
N LEU A 120 -7.93 -6.37 22.67
CA LEU A 120 -7.38 -7.31 21.68
C LEU A 120 -7.01 -6.61 20.36
N ASN A 121 -7.77 -5.60 19.94
CA ASN A 121 -7.45 -4.82 18.76
C ASN A 121 -6.21 -3.93 18.95
N GLU A 122 -6.04 -3.32 20.13
CA GLU A 122 -4.85 -2.52 20.45
C GLU A 122 -3.57 -3.36 20.52
N ILE A 123 -3.67 -4.61 21.01
CA ILE A 123 -2.51 -5.48 21.22
C ILE A 123 -2.33 -6.54 20.13
N ILE A 124 -3.05 -6.44 19.01
CA ILE A 124 -3.06 -7.50 17.99
C ILE A 124 -1.66 -7.78 17.41
N GLU A 125 -0.80 -6.76 17.37
CA GLU A 125 0.58 -6.87 16.89
C GLU A 125 1.49 -7.62 17.87
N TRP A 126 1.15 -7.67 19.17
CA TRP A 126 1.96 -8.36 20.19
C TRP A 126 1.97 -9.88 19.99
N PHE A 127 0.97 -10.42 19.29
CA PHE A 127 0.86 -11.85 19.06
C PHE A 127 1.97 -12.39 18.16
N VAL A 128 2.53 -11.58 17.26
CA VAL A 128 3.61 -12.00 16.34
C VAL A 128 4.81 -12.55 17.12
N ASP A 129 5.14 -11.95 18.26
CA ASP A 129 6.25 -12.36 19.11
C ASP A 129 5.89 -13.53 20.05
N ASN A 130 4.61 -13.88 20.16
CA ASN A 130 4.08 -14.88 21.08
C ASN A 130 3.47 -16.11 20.37
N GLU A 131 3.65 -16.22 19.05
CA GLU A 131 3.17 -17.36 18.27
C GLU A 131 3.91 -18.66 18.65
N SER A 132 3.17 -19.77 18.67
CA SER A 132 3.71 -21.07 19.06
C SER A 132 3.03 -22.20 18.30
N SER A 133 3.71 -23.35 18.21
CA SER A 133 3.12 -24.56 17.62
C SER A 133 1.94 -25.11 18.42
N GLU A 134 1.87 -24.80 19.71
CA GLU A 134 0.76 -25.16 20.59
C GLU A 134 -0.45 -24.26 20.35
N GLY A 135 -0.22 -23.02 19.91
CA GLY A 135 -1.22 -22.05 19.49
C GLY A 135 -1.32 -21.93 17.96
N PHE A 136 -1.28 -20.69 17.48
CA PHE A 136 -1.24 -20.41 16.05
C PHE A 136 0.18 -20.02 15.63
N ILE A 137 0.60 -20.54 14.49
CA ILE A 137 1.76 -20.08 13.73
C ILE A 137 1.23 -19.40 12.47
N ASP A 138 1.81 -18.26 12.12
CA ASP A 138 1.46 -17.43 10.96
C ASP A 138 -0.04 -17.11 10.97
N ALA A 139 -0.54 -16.62 12.11
CA ALA A 139 -1.94 -16.30 12.27
C ALA A 139 -2.24 -14.91 11.74
N GLU A 140 -3.33 -14.81 10.98
CA GLU A 140 -3.88 -13.51 10.59
C GLU A 140 -4.69 -12.92 11.75
N PRO A 141 -4.79 -11.57 11.87
CA PRO A 141 -5.61 -10.91 12.88
C PRO A 141 -7.04 -11.48 13.00
N ALA A 142 -7.65 -11.83 11.86
CA ALA A 142 -8.98 -12.42 11.81
C ALA A 142 -9.11 -13.74 12.60
N GLU A 143 -8.03 -14.52 12.73
CA GLU A 143 -8.00 -15.77 13.48
C GLU A 143 -8.08 -15.52 15.00
N TYR A 144 -7.34 -14.54 15.52
CA TYR A 144 -7.37 -14.16 16.94
C TYR A 144 -8.76 -13.66 17.35
N PHE A 145 -9.36 -12.77 16.56
CA PHE A 145 -10.72 -12.30 16.81
C PHE A 145 -11.77 -13.41 16.69
N SER A 146 -11.57 -14.37 15.77
CA SER A 146 -12.45 -15.54 15.64
C SER A 146 -12.35 -16.46 16.86
N ALA A 147 -11.14 -16.68 17.38
CA ALA A 147 -10.93 -17.44 18.61
C ALA A 147 -11.60 -16.76 19.82
N MET A 148 -11.43 -15.43 19.95
CA MET A 148 -12.09 -14.62 20.97
C MET A 148 -13.62 -14.68 20.86
N ALA A 149 -14.17 -14.57 19.64
CA ALA A 149 -15.61 -14.68 19.41
C ALA A 149 -16.17 -16.03 19.89
N LEU A 150 -15.49 -17.15 19.62
CA LEU A 150 -15.93 -18.46 20.09
C LEU A 150 -15.90 -18.59 21.61
N ARG A 151 -14.92 -17.98 22.29
CA ARG A 151 -14.86 -17.93 23.76
C ARG A 151 -16.06 -17.16 24.32
N LEU A 152 -16.31 -15.97 23.81
CA LEU A 152 -17.42 -15.11 24.24
C LEU A 152 -18.79 -15.72 23.97
N ILE A 153 -18.93 -16.49 22.88
CA ILE A 153 -20.14 -17.29 22.60
C ILE A 153 -20.31 -18.39 23.66
N ALA A 154 -19.22 -19.09 24.02
CA ALA A 154 -19.29 -20.09 25.07
C ALA A 154 -19.69 -19.44 26.41
N GLU A 155 -19.18 -18.25 26.74
CA GLU A 155 -19.61 -17.47 27.91
C GLU A 155 -21.07 -17.04 27.85
N ALA A 156 -21.58 -16.67 26.67
CA ALA A 156 -22.99 -16.31 26.48
C ALA A 156 -23.96 -17.50 26.65
N VAL A 157 -23.48 -18.73 26.41
CA VAL A 157 -24.33 -19.92 26.29
C VAL A 157 -24.15 -20.90 27.46
N CYS A 158 -22.95 -21.09 28.00
CA CYS A 158 -22.69 -22.08 29.04
C CYS A 158 -23.45 -21.84 30.37
N PRO A 159 -23.69 -20.59 30.80
CA PRO A 159 -24.50 -20.34 32.00
C PRO A 159 -25.99 -20.65 31.80
N ASN A 160 -26.43 -21.12 30.62
CA ASN A 160 -27.83 -21.24 30.23
C ASN A 160 -28.68 -21.97 31.30
N PRO A 161 -29.51 -21.24 32.05
CA PRO A 161 -30.35 -21.81 33.10
C PRO A 161 -31.52 -22.63 32.54
N PHE A 162 -31.76 -22.57 31.22
CA PHE A 162 -32.87 -23.24 30.53
C PHE A 162 -32.55 -24.66 30.05
N GLN A 163 -31.43 -25.26 30.48
CA GLN A 163 -30.95 -26.62 30.12
C GLN A 163 -32.02 -27.58 29.55
N GLY A 164 -32.25 -27.51 28.23
CA GLY A 164 -33.13 -28.42 27.49
C GLY A 164 -34.64 -28.29 27.72
N LYS A 165 -35.12 -27.29 28.48
CA LYS A 165 -36.55 -27.00 28.61
C LYS A 165 -36.85 -25.70 27.88
N GLU A 166 -37.61 -25.78 26.78
CA GLU A 166 -38.22 -24.58 26.22
C GLU A 166 -39.01 -23.88 27.33
N PRO A 167 -38.74 -22.60 27.60
CA PRO A 167 -39.45 -21.88 28.64
C PRO A 167 -40.94 -21.85 28.26
N ALA A 168 -41.77 -22.50 29.06
CA ALA A 168 -43.22 -22.58 28.86
C ALA A 168 -43.93 -21.21 29.04
N SER A 169 -43.18 -20.18 29.42
CA SER A 169 -43.63 -18.83 29.73
C SER A 169 -42.78 -17.80 29.00
N SER A 170 -43.33 -16.58 28.82
CA SER A 170 -42.60 -15.44 28.25
C SER A 170 -41.28 -15.21 28.98
N VAL A 171 -40.15 -15.41 28.30
CA VAL A 171 -38.83 -15.09 28.85
C VAL A 171 -38.65 -13.59 28.90
N THR A 172 -38.20 -13.06 30.03
CA THR A 172 -37.95 -11.63 30.21
C THR A 172 -36.49 -11.30 29.88
N CYS A 173 -36.21 -10.02 29.58
CA CYS A 173 -34.84 -9.55 29.37
C CYS A 173 -33.92 -9.82 30.57
N ARG A 174 -34.47 -9.89 31.79
CA ARG A 174 -33.71 -10.19 33.00
C ARG A 174 -33.21 -11.63 33.01
N ASP A 175 -33.97 -12.56 32.44
CA ASP A 175 -33.63 -13.98 32.43
C ASP A 175 -32.53 -14.32 31.42
N VAL A 176 -32.24 -13.42 30.48
CA VAL A 176 -31.19 -13.57 29.45
C VAL A 176 -30.07 -12.56 29.60
N SER A 177 -30.09 -11.71 30.65
CA SER A 177 -29.13 -10.62 30.84
C SER A 177 -27.68 -11.12 30.92
N PHE A 178 -27.47 -12.31 31.48
CA PHE A 178 -26.16 -12.97 31.54
C PHE A 178 -25.54 -13.21 30.16
N ALA A 179 -26.37 -13.40 29.13
CA ALA A 179 -25.93 -13.72 27.77
C ALA A 179 -25.69 -12.46 26.93
N ILE A 180 -26.36 -11.34 27.24
CA ILE A 180 -26.35 -10.14 26.39
C ILE A 180 -24.95 -9.55 26.26
N GLY A 181 -24.25 -9.34 27.38
CA GLY A 181 -22.90 -8.75 27.39
C GLY A 181 -21.90 -9.57 26.56
N PRO A 182 -21.68 -10.84 26.89
CA PRO A 182 -20.79 -11.71 26.10
C PRO A 182 -21.23 -11.86 24.64
N ALA A 183 -22.54 -11.92 24.36
CA ALA A 183 -23.04 -11.97 22.99
C ALA A 183 -22.67 -10.72 22.19
N MET A 184 -22.87 -9.52 22.75
CA MET A 184 -22.50 -8.26 22.10
C MET A 184 -21.00 -8.21 21.82
N LYS A 185 -20.17 -8.61 22.78
CA LYS A 185 -18.72 -8.70 22.60
C LYS A 185 -18.35 -9.72 21.50
N ALA A 186 -19.04 -10.87 21.43
CA ALA A 186 -18.81 -11.83 20.34
C ALA A 186 -19.17 -11.25 18.97
N MET A 187 -20.25 -10.46 18.87
CA MET A 187 -20.61 -9.76 17.62
C MET A 187 -19.56 -8.71 17.25
N LYS A 188 -19.00 -8.02 18.24
CA LYS A 188 -17.93 -7.05 18.04
C LYS A 188 -16.65 -7.72 17.54
N ALA A 189 -16.24 -8.83 18.18
CA ALA A 189 -15.07 -9.60 17.79
C ALA A 189 -15.18 -10.11 16.35
N ILE A 190 -16.33 -10.65 15.94
CA ILE A 190 -16.52 -11.07 14.54
C ILE A 190 -16.55 -9.88 13.57
N GLY A 191 -16.96 -8.70 14.02
CA GLY A 191 -16.88 -7.45 13.27
C GLY A 191 -15.42 -7.11 12.93
N PHE A 192 -14.55 -7.12 13.94
CA PHE A 192 -13.10 -6.93 13.74
C PHE A 192 -12.48 -8.02 12.87
N ALA A 193 -12.89 -9.29 13.03
CA ALA A 193 -12.42 -10.37 12.15
C ALA A 193 -12.75 -10.11 10.67
N ARG A 194 -13.96 -9.64 10.37
CA ARG A 194 -14.38 -9.28 9.01
C ARG A 194 -13.64 -8.07 8.48
N GLN A 195 -13.38 -7.08 9.33
CA GLN A 195 -12.59 -5.92 8.95
C GLN A 195 -11.16 -6.32 8.59
N ALA A 196 -10.54 -7.21 9.37
CA ALA A 196 -9.22 -7.76 9.06
C ALA A 196 -9.19 -8.54 7.74
N GLU A 197 -10.17 -9.43 7.49
CA GLU A 197 -10.29 -10.11 6.18
C GLU A 197 -10.44 -9.11 5.03
N ALA A 198 -11.24 -8.06 5.22
CA ALA A 198 -11.46 -7.03 4.21
C ALA A 198 -10.19 -6.22 3.92
N MET A 199 -9.40 -5.89 4.95
CA MET A 199 -8.12 -5.19 4.79
C MET A 199 -7.14 -5.98 3.93
N ILE A 200 -6.98 -7.28 4.19
CA ILE A 200 -6.12 -8.18 3.39
C ILE A 200 -6.59 -8.20 1.92
N ASP A 201 -7.90 -8.28 1.69
CA ASP A 201 -8.45 -8.26 0.34
C ASP A 201 -8.25 -6.91 -0.37
N TYR A 202 -8.32 -5.79 0.36
CA TYR A 202 -8.02 -4.46 -0.17
C TYR A 202 -6.54 -4.30 -0.52
N GLU A 203 -5.64 -4.74 0.36
CA GLU A 203 -4.19 -4.73 0.12
C GLU A 203 -3.83 -5.56 -1.11
N ARG A 204 -4.40 -6.77 -1.25
CA ARG A 204 -4.19 -7.61 -2.44
C ARG A 204 -4.66 -6.91 -3.72
N LYS A 205 -5.83 -6.26 -3.69
CA LYS A 205 -6.35 -5.50 -4.85
C LYS A 205 -5.47 -4.30 -5.17
N LEU A 206 -4.93 -3.63 -4.16
CA LEU A 206 -4.01 -2.51 -4.32
C LEU A 206 -2.72 -2.97 -4.99
N GLN A 207 -2.09 -4.03 -4.50
CA GLN A 207 -0.89 -4.62 -5.11
C GLN A 207 -1.10 -4.98 -6.58
N LEU A 208 -2.21 -5.66 -6.91
CA LEU A 208 -2.55 -5.99 -8.30
C LEU A 208 -2.77 -4.75 -9.18
N SER A 209 -3.29 -3.66 -8.60
CA SER A 209 -3.44 -2.39 -9.30
C SER A 209 -2.08 -1.73 -9.56
N GLU A 210 -1.20 -1.72 -8.57
CA GLU A 210 0.17 -1.18 -8.69
C GLU A 210 0.99 -1.94 -9.73
N GLU A 211 0.91 -3.27 -9.76
CA GLU A 211 1.54 -4.09 -10.79
C GLU A 211 1.05 -3.74 -12.20
N LYS A 212 -0.26 -3.51 -12.38
CA LYS A 212 -0.83 -3.07 -13.66
C LYS A 212 -0.36 -1.69 -14.06
N ILE A 213 -0.26 -0.76 -13.11
CA ILE A 213 0.28 0.59 -13.37
C ILE A 213 1.73 0.49 -13.85
N ALA A 214 2.56 -0.29 -13.15
CA ALA A 214 3.96 -0.50 -13.53
C ALA A 214 4.09 -1.15 -14.94
N GLU A 215 3.21 -2.09 -15.28
CA GLU A 215 3.17 -2.69 -16.61
C GLU A 215 2.74 -1.68 -17.70
N PHE A 216 1.72 -0.86 -17.45
CA PHE A 216 1.33 0.19 -18.38
C PHE A 216 2.41 1.26 -18.56
N GLU A 217 3.17 1.60 -17.52
CA GLU A 217 4.31 2.49 -17.63
C GLU A 217 5.41 1.90 -18.53
N LYS A 218 5.74 0.61 -18.36
CA LYS A 218 6.68 -0.09 -19.25
C LYS A 218 6.20 -0.09 -20.70
N GLN A 219 4.91 -0.33 -20.94
CA GLN A 219 4.34 -0.28 -22.28
C GLN A 219 4.39 1.12 -22.88
N LYS A 220 4.09 2.16 -22.09
CA LYS A 220 4.20 3.56 -22.52
C LYS A 220 5.63 3.93 -22.91
N ILE A 221 6.63 3.48 -22.16
CA ILE A 221 8.04 3.69 -22.49
C ILE A 221 8.38 3.02 -23.84
N ARG A 222 7.97 1.77 -24.04
CA ARG A 222 8.18 1.03 -25.31
C ARG A 222 7.51 1.73 -26.50
N MET A 223 6.25 2.13 -26.34
CA MET A 223 5.52 2.85 -27.39
C MET A 223 6.20 4.18 -27.72
N ASN A 224 6.70 4.92 -26.72
CA ASN A 224 7.44 6.16 -26.94
C ASN A 224 8.78 5.92 -27.66
N SER A 225 9.52 4.86 -27.32
CA SER A 225 10.75 4.52 -28.04
C SER A 225 10.46 4.14 -29.49
N ASP A 226 9.40 3.38 -29.75
CA ASP A 226 8.99 2.97 -31.10
C ASP A 226 8.54 4.16 -31.93
N LEU A 227 7.74 5.07 -31.34
CA LEU A 227 7.36 6.35 -31.95
C LEU A 227 8.57 7.21 -32.30
N SER A 228 9.57 7.28 -31.40
CA SER A 228 10.80 8.04 -31.65
C SER A 228 11.60 7.45 -32.82
N THR A 229 11.68 6.12 -32.88
CA THR A 229 12.38 5.36 -33.93
C THR A 229 11.67 5.53 -35.27
N HIS A 230 10.33 5.41 -35.29
CA HIS A 230 9.53 5.66 -36.48
C HIS A 230 9.67 7.09 -37.00
N LYS A 231 9.66 8.10 -36.11
CA LYS A 231 9.89 9.49 -36.50
C LYS A 231 11.28 9.70 -37.12
N LYS A 232 12.32 9.09 -36.53
CA LYS A 232 13.68 9.14 -37.07
C LYS A 232 13.78 8.47 -38.44
N ASN A 233 13.27 7.24 -38.55
CA ASN A 233 13.25 6.50 -39.81
C ASN A 233 12.52 7.26 -40.91
N ARG A 234 11.35 7.85 -40.62
CA ARG A 234 10.60 8.66 -41.59
C ARG A 234 11.39 9.89 -42.06
N LYS A 235 12.08 10.59 -41.15
CA LYS A 235 12.98 11.69 -41.52
C LYS A 235 14.12 11.21 -42.41
N ASP A 236 14.74 10.09 -42.08
CA ASP A 236 15.85 9.52 -42.86
C ASP A 236 15.40 9.08 -44.26
N TYR A 237 14.25 8.42 -44.38
CA TYR A 237 13.65 8.06 -45.67
C TYR A 237 13.30 9.31 -46.50
N SER A 238 12.72 10.33 -45.87
CA SER A 238 12.40 11.59 -46.56
C SER A 238 13.66 12.31 -47.04
N LYS A 239 14.75 12.29 -46.26
CA LYS A 239 16.04 12.85 -46.64
C LYS A 239 16.64 12.08 -47.81
N LYS A 240 16.68 10.74 -47.74
CA LYS A 240 17.14 9.87 -48.84
C LYS A 240 16.34 10.08 -50.12
N GLY A 241 15.02 10.20 -50.04
CA GLY A 241 14.16 10.44 -51.19
C GLY A 241 14.41 11.81 -51.85
N THR A 242 14.54 12.87 -51.03
CA THR A 242 14.93 14.20 -51.50
C THR A 242 16.32 14.17 -52.14
N ASP A 243 17.28 13.50 -51.51
CA ASP A 243 18.64 13.41 -52.02
C ASP A 243 18.74 12.63 -53.34
N ALA A 244 17.99 11.55 -53.49
CA ALA A 244 17.90 10.80 -54.74
C ALA A 244 17.28 11.65 -55.86
N LYS A 245 16.20 12.39 -55.57
CA LYS A 245 15.52 13.26 -56.54
C LYS A 245 16.44 14.36 -57.08
N HIS A 246 17.29 14.93 -56.22
CA HIS A 246 18.22 16.00 -56.60
C HIS A 246 19.61 15.50 -57.01
N ALA A 247 19.91 14.20 -56.95
CA ALA A 247 21.23 13.66 -57.28
C ALA A 247 21.67 13.98 -58.72
N LYS A 248 20.79 13.76 -59.72
CA LYS A 248 21.09 14.05 -61.13
C LYS A 248 21.32 15.55 -61.36
N SER A 249 20.53 16.40 -60.69
CA SER A 249 20.66 17.86 -60.79
C SER A 249 21.92 18.38 -60.12
N ARG A 250 22.30 17.84 -58.96
CA ARG A 250 23.56 18.19 -58.29
C ARG A 250 24.78 17.77 -59.10
N ARG A 251 24.80 16.56 -59.65
CA ARG A 251 25.89 16.08 -60.54
C ARG A 251 26.02 16.96 -61.78
N ALA A 252 24.90 17.27 -62.46
CA ALA A 252 24.92 18.15 -63.63
C ALA A 252 25.39 19.58 -63.28
N SER A 253 24.92 20.14 -62.14
CA SER A 253 25.36 21.44 -61.67
C SER A 253 26.84 21.47 -61.35
N GLN A 254 27.36 20.43 -60.68
CA GLN A 254 28.78 20.30 -60.37
C GLN A 254 29.64 20.21 -61.63
N LEU A 255 29.25 19.39 -62.61
CA LEU A 255 29.95 19.28 -63.90
C LEU A 255 30.03 20.63 -64.63
N VAL A 256 28.92 21.38 -64.68
CA VAL A 256 28.90 22.72 -65.29
C VAL A 256 29.81 23.69 -64.54
N ARG A 257 29.76 23.70 -63.19
CA ARG A 257 30.57 24.62 -62.37
C ARG A 257 32.06 24.34 -62.52
N GLU A 258 32.47 23.08 -62.41
CA GLU A 258 33.88 22.67 -62.51
C GLU A 258 34.47 22.97 -63.89
N ASP A 259 33.71 22.70 -64.96
CA ASP A 259 34.16 22.99 -66.32
C ASP A 259 34.17 24.51 -66.58
N TRP A 260 33.16 25.23 -66.11
CA TRP A 260 33.08 26.69 -66.25
C TRP A 260 34.24 27.39 -65.55
N LEU A 261 34.62 26.97 -64.34
CA LEU A 261 35.78 27.54 -63.65
C LEU A 261 37.07 27.38 -64.45
N LYS A 262 37.27 26.22 -65.09
CA LYS A 262 38.47 25.95 -65.92
C LYS A 262 38.46 26.72 -67.24
N ASN A 263 37.27 26.98 -67.79
CA ASN A 263 37.10 27.54 -69.13
C ASN A 263 36.50 28.97 -69.11
N ARG A 264 36.47 29.65 -67.96
CA ARG A 264 35.77 30.93 -67.75
C ARG A 264 36.15 31.99 -68.79
N ALA A 265 37.44 32.08 -69.13
CA ALA A 265 37.98 33.06 -70.08
C ALA A 265 37.47 32.88 -71.52
N LYS A 266 36.91 31.71 -71.87
CA LYS A 266 36.39 31.41 -73.21
C LYS A 266 34.98 31.97 -73.45
N PHE A 267 34.28 32.40 -72.39
CA PHE A 267 32.91 32.88 -72.48
C PHE A 267 32.84 34.38 -72.21
N LYS A 268 32.14 35.12 -73.08
CA LYS A 268 32.03 36.59 -72.99
C LYS A 268 31.05 37.03 -71.90
N SER A 269 30.11 36.16 -71.52
CA SER A 269 29.11 36.45 -70.48
C SER A 269 28.55 35.18 -69.84
N SER A 270 27.83 35.32 -68.72
CA SER A 270 27.07 34.22 -68.11
C SER A 270 25.93 33.70 -68.99
N VAL A 271 25.46 34.50 -69.96
CA VAL A 271 24.44 34.13 -70.94
C VAL A 271 25.07 33.22 -71.99
N ASP A 272 26.20 33.64 -72.54
CA ASP A 272 27.00 32.90 -73.53
C ASP A 272 27.45 31.53 -72.98
N ALA A 273 27.97 31.50 -71.75
CA ALA A 273 28.31 30.25 -71.07
C ALA A 273 27.08 29.33 -70.88
N ALA A 274 25.92 29.89 -70.52
CA ALA A 274 24.72 29.09 -70.27
C ALA A 274 24.11 28.51 -71.56
N GLU A 275 24.24 29.19 -72.71
CA GLU A 275 23.87 28.64 -74.03
C GLU A 275 24.75 27.45 -74.40
N HIS A 276 26.07 27.61 -74.25
CA HIS A 276 27.03 26.52 -74.47
C HIS A 276 26.75 25.32 -73.56
N TYR A 277 26.65 25.53 -72.24
CA TYR A 277 26.44 24.43 -71.29
C TYR A 277 25.07 23.75 -71.40
N LYS A 278 24.07 24.44 -71.95
CA LYS A 278 22.78 23.82 -72.27
C LYS A 278 22.93 22.75 -73.35
N VAL A 279 23.62 23.07 -74.44
CA VAL A 279 23.89 22.12 -75.54
C VAL A 279 24.81 20.99 -75.05
N TRP A 280 25.88 21.34 -74.34
CA TRP A 280 26.86 20.39 -73.80
C TRP A 280 26.28 19.38 -72.80
N LEU A 281 25.28 19.77 -72.00
CA LEU A 281 24.54 18.86 -71.13
C LEU A 281 23.55 17.99 -71.92
N GLN A 282 22.90 18.55 -72.95
CA GLN A 282 21.98 17.81 -73.83
C GLN A 282 22.70 16.67 -74.56
N GLU A 283 23.92 16.89 -75.06
CA GLU A 283 24.77 15.85 -75.67
C GLU A 283 25.07 14.68 -74.71
N ARG A 284 25.02 14.93 -73.39
CA ARG A 284 25.17 13.92 -72.34
C ARG A 284 23.83 13.38 -71.80
N ALA A 285 22.76 13.55 -72.58
CA ALA A 285 21.39 13.18 -72.22
C ALA A 285 20.85 13.87 -70.93
N MET A 286 21.41 15.01 -70.53
CA MET A 286 21.00 15.80 -69.37
C MET A 286 20.28 17.08 -69.82
N HIS A 287 18.97 17.14 -69.58
CA HIS A 287 18.13 18.24 -70.05
C HIS A 287 17.82 19.22 -68.93
N TYR A 288 18.38 20.43 -69.01
CA TYR A 288 18.09 21.53 -68.09
C TYR A 288 17.77 22.81 -68.85
N SER A 289 16.91 23.64 -68.27
CA SER A 289 16.55 24.91 -68.89
C SER A 289 17.73 25.89 -68.81
N PHE A 290 17.80 26.78 -69.80
CA PHE A 290 18.80 27.85 -69.85
C PHE A 290 18.87 28.65 -68.54
N VAL A 291 17.71 28.99 -67.97
CA VAL A 291 17.58 29.75 -66.71
C VAL A 291 18.23 29.02 -65.54
N VAL A 292 18.09 27.69 -65.46
CA VAL A 292 18.67 26.88 -64.39
C VAL A 292 20.20 26.82 -64.49
N ILE A 293 20.72 26.60 -65.70
CA ILE A 293 22.16 26.52 -65.97
C ILE A 293 22.83 27.87 -65.71
N ARG A 294 22.23 28.96 -66.22
CA ARG A 294 22.69 30.34 -65.97
C ARG A 294 22.73 30.66 -64.48
N ARG A 295 21.73 30.21 -63.71
CA ARG A 295 21.70 30.39 -62.26
C ARG A 295 22.84 29.66 -61.57
N TRP A 296 23.20 28.44 -62.01
CA TRP A 296 24.36 27.72 -61.45
C TRP A 296 25.66 28.50 -61.66
N ILE A 297 25.89 28.97 -62.89
CA ILE A 297 27.08 29.75 -63.27
C ILE A 297 27.15 31.06 -62.47
N LEU A 298 26.05 31.80 -62.36
CA LEU A 298 26.00 33.04 -61.58
C LEU A 298 26.22 32.81 -60.08
N THR A 299 25.76 31.68 -59.56
CA THR A 299 25.96 31.34 -58.15
C THR A 299 27.43 31.04 -57.88
N GLU A 300 28.06 30.27 -58.77
CA GLU A 300 29.49 29.92 -58.67
C GLU A 300 30.40 31.14 -58.86
N ALA A 301 30.10 32.01 -59.84
CA ALA A 301 30.82 33.26 -60.07
C ALA A 301 30.83 34.15 -58.81
N LYS A 302 29.67 34.26 -58.13
CA LYS A 302 29.55 35.02 -56.87
C LYS A 302 30.31 34.38 -55.71
N GLN A 303 30.49 33.06 -55.69
CA GLN A 303 31.25 32.37 -54.65
C GLN A 303 32.76 32.50 -54.89
N HIS A 304 33.21 32.40 -56.14
CA HIS A 304 34.60 32.61 -56.53
C HIS A 304 35.06 34.04 -56.29
N ASP A 305 34.27 35.05 -56.69
CA ASP A 305 34.59 36.47 -56.49
C ASP A 305 34.65 36.87 -54.99
N LYS A 306 34.06 36.06 -54.09
CA LYS A 306 34.20 36.21 -52.63
C LYS A 306 35.46 35.56 -52.09
N ASN A 307 35.87 34.42 -52.64
CA ASN A 307 37.09 33.71 -52.22
C ASN A 307 38.37 34.39 -52.73
N ASP A 308 38.35 35.08 -53.88
CA ASP A 308 39.50 35.85 -54.39
C ASP A 308 39.73 37.20 -53.66
N LYS A 309 38.79 37.61 -52.81
CA LYS A 309 38.83 38.87 -52.05
C LYS A 309 39.10 38.67 -50.55
N SER A 310 39.31 37.43 -50.12
CA SER A 310 39.70 37.06 -48.75
C SER A 310 41.15 36.60 -48.74
#